data_AF-A0A4D6WQ62-F1
#
_entry.id   AF-A0A4D6WQ62-F1
#
_cell.length_a   1.000
_cell.length_b   1.000
_cell.length_c   1.000
_cell.angle_alpha   90.00
_cell.angle_beta   90.00
_cell.angle_gamma   90.00
#
_symmetry.space_group_name_H-M   'P 1'
#
loop_
_entity.id
_entity.type
_entity.pdbx_description
1 polymer ?
#
loop_
_entity_poly.entity_id
_entity_poly.type
_entity_poly.pdbx_seq_one_letter_code
_entity_poly.pdbx_strand_id
1 'polypeptide(L)'
;MSKNLSALKRVKIALRNRSQNKKYKVAIKKSLKKYIFSLKNSDLSNVNISTSLATLYQNLDKAVKTGVLHKNKAARTKSKVSKMMIN
;
A
#
# COMPACT_ATOMS: atom_id res chain seq x y z
N MET A 1 2.19 26.87 22.56
CA MET A 1 1.20 26.55 21.51
C MET A 1 1.18 27.65 20.47
N SER A 2 1.02 27.30 19.18
CA SER A 2 0.86 28.32 18.12
C SER A 2 -0.42 29.12 18.37
N LYS A 3 -0.30 30.44 18.52
CA LYS A 3 -1.42 31.37 18.75
C LYS A 3 -2.26 31.65 17.49
N ASN A 4 -1.77 31.24 16.30
CA ASN A 4 -2.48 31.46 15.04
C ASN A 4 -3.54 30.36 14.78
N LEU A 5 -4.80 30.76 14.63
CA LEU A 5 -5.96 29.89 14.37
C LEU A 5 -5.78 29.03 13.12
N SER A 6 -5.18 29.61 12.06
CA SER A 6 -4.93 28.89 10.80
C SER A 6 -3.95 27.73 11.00
N ALA A 7 -2.90 27.94 11.80
CA ALA A 7 -1.90 26.92 12.10
C ALA A 7 -2.51 25.76 12.91
N LEU A 8 -3.35 26.06 13.91
CA LEU A 8 -4.05 25.03 14.69
C LEU A 8 -4.98 24.18 13.79
N LYS A 9 -5.70 24.81 12.85
CA LYS A 9 -6.51 24.10 11.84
C LYS A 9 -5.64 23.19 10.97
N ARG A 10 -4.50 23.68 10.48
CA ARG A 10 -3.56 22.88 9.65
C ARG A 10 -3.03 21.66 10.40
N VAL A 11 -2.71 21.78 11.69
CA VAL A 11 -2.30 20.64 12.53
C VAL A 11 -3.40 19.59 12.62
N LYS A 12 -4.64 19.97 12.91
CA LYS A 12 -5.78 19.04 12.98
C LYS A 12 -5.99 18.29 11.65
N ILE A 13 -5.94 19.00 10.52
CA ILE A 13 -6.07 18.40 9.18
C ILE A 13 -4.92 17.42 8.91
N ALA A 14 -3.68 17.80 9.24
CA ALA A 14 -2.52 16.94 9.05
C ALA A 14 -2.60 15.64 9.86
N LEU A 15 -3.06 15.70 11.11
CA LEU A 15 -3.25 14.53 11.96
C LEU A 15 -4.31 13.58 11.38
N ARG A 16 -5.45 14.12 10.92
CA ARG A 16 -6.51 13.35 10.25
C ARG A 16 -5.98 12.66 9.00
N ASN A 17 -5.31 13.40 8.11
CA ASN A 17 -4.75 12.88 6.86
C ASN A 17 -3.67 11.81 7.15
N ARG A 18 -2.82 12.03 8.16
CA ARG A 18 -1.81 11.06 8.59
C ARG A 18 -2.45 9.73 9.01
N SER A 19 -3.51 9.79 9.81
CA SER A 19 -4.24 8.59 10.27
C SER A 19 -4.86 7.82 9.08
N GLN A 20 -5.54 8.52 8.18
CA GLN A 20 -6.13 7.91 6.97
C GLN A 20 -5.07 7.30 6.06
N ASN A 21 -3.99 8.03 5.76
CA ASN A 21 -2.90 7.57 4.91
C ASN A 21 -2.15 6.38 5.53
N LYS A 22 -2.07 6.30 6.87
CA LYS A 22 -1.48 5.16 7.57
C LYS A 22 -2.22 3.85 7.26
N LYS A 23 -3.56 3.87 7.20
CA LYS A 23 -4.37 2.69 6.90
C LYS A 23 -4.00 2.06 5.56
N TYR A 24 -3.97 2.87 4.49
CA TYR A 24 -3.56 2.42 3.15
C TYR A 24 -2.11 1.90 3.12
N LYS A 25 -1.17 2.63 3.73
CA LYS A 25 0.25 2.22 3.77
C LYS A 25 0.44 0.89 4.50
N VAL A 26 -0.27 0.67 5.61
CA VAL A 26 -0.21 -0.58 6.37
C VAL A 26 -0.86 -1.73 5.60
N ALA A 27 -2.02 -1.48 4.97
CA ALA A 27 -2.69 -2.49 4.14
C ALA A 27 -1.78 -2.98 3.01
N ILE A 28 -1.13 -2.07 2.27
CA ILE A 28 -0.19 -2.43 1.21
C ILE A 28 0.99 -3.25 1.76
N LYS A 29 1.59 -2.83 2.89
CA LYS A 29 2.67 -3.60 3.54
C LYS A 29 2.21 -5.01 3.92
N LYS A 30 1.00 -5.15 4.45
CA LYS A 30 0.41 -6.44 4.85
C LYS A 30 0.19 -7.33 3.62
N SER A 31 -0.43 -6.81 2.56
CA SER A 31 -0.64 -7.54 1.30
C SER A 31 0.67 -8.01 0.68
N LEU A 32 1.69 -7.14 0.68
CA LEU A 32 2.99 -7.48 0.12
C LEU A 32 3.69 -8.57 0.93
N LYS A 33 3.63 -8.53 2.26
CA LYS A 33 4.13 -9.61 3.12
C LYS A 33 3.40 -10.93 2.86
N LYS A 34 2.05 -10.88 2.73
CA LYS A 34 1.24 -12.08 2.43
C LYS A 34 1.66 -12.71 1.11
N TYR A 35 1.82 -11.88 0.08
CA TYR A 35 2.27 -12.34 -1.24
C TYR A 35 3.67 -12.96 -1.21
N ILE A 36 4.65 -12.34 -0.54
CA ILE A 36 6.00 -12.92 -0.39
C ILE A 36 5.95 -14.24 0.38
N PHE A 37 5.13 -14.33 1.43
CA PHE A 37 4.91 -15.58 2.16
C PHE A 37 4.31 -16.66 1.26
N SER A 38 3.33 -16.30 0.43
CA SER A 38 2.74 -17.21 -0.55
C SER A 38 3.73 -17.71 -1.59
N LEU A 39 4.68 -16.88 -2.03
CA LEU A 39 5.74 -17.31 -2.95
C LEU A 39 6.77 -18.25 -2.30
N LYS A 40 7.06 -18.06 -1.01
CA LYS A 40 8.08 -18.86 -0.30
C LYS A 40 7.61 -20.26 0.08
N ASN A 41 6.33 -20.43 0.33
CA ASN A 41 5.79 -21.74 0.69
C ASN A 41 5.31 -22.44 -0.57
N SER A 42 6.00 -23.52 -0.95
CA SER A 42 5.68 -24.38 -2.09
C SER A 42 4.31 -25.06 -2.00
N ASP A 43 3.77 -25.18 -0.79
CA ASP A 43 2.53 -25.93 -0.53
C ASP A 43 1.26 -25.10 -0.83
N LEU A 44 1.42 -23.80 -1.10
CA LEU A 44 0.29 -22.94 -1.43
C LEU A 44 0.00 -23.02 -2.92
N SER A 45 -1.19 -23.51 -3.25
CA SER A 45 -1.68 -23.60 -4.63
C SER A 45 -1.54 -22.28 -5.40
N ASN A 46 -1.37 -22.36 -6.72
CA ASN A 46 -1.27 -21.20 -7.63
C ASN A 46 -2.41 -20.19 -7.45
N VAL A 47 -3.59 -20.65 -6.99
CA VAL A 47 -4.76 -19.82 -6.67
C VAL A 47 -4.48 -18.87 -5.50
N ASN A 48 -3.71 -19.27 -4.49
CA ASN A 48 -3.36 -18.40 -3.35
C ASN A 48 -2.36 -17.30 -3.74
N ILE A 49 -1.47 -17.59 -4.70
CA ILE A 49 -0.51 -16.62 -5.22
C ILE A 49 -1.23 -15.58 -6.10
N SER A 50 -2.10 -16.02 -7.01
CA SER A 50 -2.85 -15.11 -7.89
C SER A 50 -3.81 -14.21 -7.12
N THR A 51 -4.51 -14.73 -6.11
CA THR A 51 -5.39 -13.94 -5.24
C THR A 51 -4.62 -12.93 -4.39
N SER A 52 -3.48 -13.32 -3.81
CA SER A 52 -2.65 -12.39 -3.04
C SER A 52 -2.05 -11.28 -3.93
N LEU A 53 -1.65 -11.60 -5.16
CA LEU A 53 -1.24 -10.62 -6.17
C LEU A 53 -2.38 -9.64 -6.50
N ALA A 54 -3.57 -10.14 -6.81
CA ALA A 54 -4.73 -9.32 -7.15
C ALA A 54 -5.09 -8.33 -6.03
N THR A 55 -5.10 -8.81 -4.78
CA THR A 55 -5.36 -7.95 -3.61
C THR A 55 -4.27 -6.88 -3.43
N LEU A 56 -3.00 -7.20 -3.69
CA LEU A 56 -1.90 -6.25 -3.62
C LEU A 56 -2.05 -5.15 -4.67
N TYR A 57 -2.35 -5.51 -5.91
CA TYR A 57 -2.56 -4.54 -7.00
C TYR A 57 -3.77 -3.64 -6.73
N GLN A 58 -4.89 -4.23 -6.29
CA GLN A 58 -6.08 -3.46 -5.93
C GLN A 58 -5.77 -2.43 -4.82
N ASN A 59 -5.00 -2.80 -3.80
CA ASN A 59 -4.61 -1.90 -2.72
C ASN A 59 -3.65 -0.80 -3.18
N LEU A 60 -2.71 -1.12 -4.08
CA LEU A 60 -1.82 -0.12 -4.68
C LEU A 60 -2.60 0.91 -5.50
N ASP A 61 -3.51 0.46 -6.35
CA ASP A 61 -4.27 1.34 -7.24
C ASP A 61 -5.27 2.20 -6.47
N LYS A 62 -5.92 1.66 -5.44
CA LYS A 62 -6.75 2.44 -4.51
C LYS A 62 -5.93 3.53 -3.80
N ALA A 63 -4.69 3.23 -3.40
CA ALA A 63 -3.81 4.21 -2.77
C ALA A 63 -3.30 5.29 -3.73
N VAL A 64 -3.20 5.00 -5.03
CA VAL A 64 -2.92 6.01 -6.07
C VAL A 64 -4.14 6.88 -6.30
N LYS A 65 -5.33 6.28 -6.48
CA LYS A 65 -6.60 6.99 -6.69
C LYS A 65 -6.89 7.98 -5.56
N THR A 66 -6.58 7.60 -4.32
CA THR A 66 -6.79 8.44 -3.12
C THR A 66 -5.65 9.42 -2.85
N GLY A 67 -4.61 9.46 -3.69
CA GLY A 67 -3.47 10.38 -3.56
C GLY A 67 -2.49 10.05 -2.42
N VAL A 68 -2.58 8.86 -1.82
CA VAL A 68 -1.67 8.41 -0.76
C VAL A 68 -0.29 8.04 -1.30
N LEU A 69 -0.24 7.53 -2.54
CA LEU A 69 0.99 7.18 -3.25
C LEU A 69 1.02 7.85 -4.62
N HIS A 70 2.21 8.27 -5.05
CA HIS A 70 2.43 8.72 -6.42
C HIS A 70 2.39 7.54 -7.40
N LYS A 71 1.89 7.78 -8.62
CA LYS A 71 1.78 6.78 -9.70
C LYS A 71 3.09 6.02 -9.95
N ASN A 72 4.23 6.72 -9.99
CA ASN A 72 5.54 6.09 -10.22
C ASN A 72 5.95 5.14 -9.08
N LYS A 73 5.55 5.45 -7.84
CA LYS A 73 5.85 4.57 -6.70
C LYS A 73 5.05 3.28 -6.81
N ALA A 74 3.77 3.36 -7.18
CA ALA A 74 2.96 2.18 -7.41
C ALA A 74 3.48 1.35 -8.59
N ALA A 75 3.81 1.99 -9.72
CA ALA A 75 4.38 1.32 -10.89
C ALA A 75 5.69 0.59 -10.56
N ARG A 76 6.60 1.24 -9.82
CA ARG A 76 7.84 0.61 -9.36
C ARG A 76 7.58 -0.60 -8.46
N THR A 77 6.60 -0.51 -7.55
CA THR A 77 6.23 -1.64 -6.69
C THR A 77 5.63 -2.79 -7.50
N LYS A 78 4.74 -2.51 -8.45
CA LYS A 78 4.18 -3.53 -9.36
C LYS A 78 5.27 -4.24 -10.16
N SER A 79 6.20 -3.48 -10.77
CA SER A 79 7.33 -4.05 -11.51
C SER A 79 8.22 -4.94 -10.65
N LYS A 80 8.49 -4.55 -9.38
CA LYS A 80 9.28 -5.39 -8.47
C LYS A 80 8.57 -6.71 -8.15
N VAL A 81 7.26 -6.65 -7.90
CA VAL A 81 6.43 -7.82 -7.60
C VAL A 81 6.36 -8.76 -8.80
N SER A 82 6.14 -8.25 -10.01
CA SER A 82 6.09 -9.09 -11.21
C SER A 82 7.41 -9.79 -11.48
N LYS A 83 8.56 -9.11 -11.27
CA LYS A 83 9.88 -9.72 -11.39
C LYS A 83 10.12 -10.84 -10.38
N MET A 84 9.50 -10.78 -9.20
CA MET A 84 9.59 -11.84 -8.19
C MET A 84 8.79 -13.11 -8.55
N MET A 85 7.89 -13.05 -9.54
CA MET A 85 7.15 -14.25 -10.02
C MET A 85 7.87 -14.98 -11.13
N ILE A 86 8.61 -14.24 -11.96
CA ILE A 86 9.17 -14.75 -13.22
C ILE A 86 10.55 -15.38 -13.00
N ASN A 87 11.17 -15.11 -11.85
CA ASN A 87 12.42 -15.71 -11.38
C ASN A 87 12.13 -16.79 -10.33
#